data_AF-A0A3N9Y3P6-F1
#
_entry.id   AF-A0A3N9Y3P6-F1
#
_cell.length_a   1.000
_cell.length_b   1.000
_cell.length_c   1.000
_cell.angle_alpha   90.00
_cell.angle_beta   90.00
_cell.angle_gamma   90.00
#
_symmetry.space_group_name_H-M   'P 1'
#
loop_
_entity.id
_entity.type
_entity.pdbx_description
1 polymer ?
#
loop_
_entity_poly.entity_id
_entity_poly.type
_entity_poly.pdbx_seq_one_letter_code
_entity_poly.pdbx_strand_id
1 'polypeptide(L)' 'MGYDAAAVWRAWAPDLDHQTVSCGHFMAEEAPAEVLRALRNLLAR' A
#
# COMPACT_ATOMS: atom_id res chain seq x y z
N MET A 1 8.04 3.24 -16.56
CA MET A 1 8.12 1.76 -16.59
C MET A 1 7.01 1.25 -15.70
N GLY A 2 5.89 0.85 -16.30
CA GLY A 2 4.58 0.70 -15.65
C GLY A 2 4.30 -0.70 -15.16
N TYR A 3 4.90 -1.07 -14.03
CA TYR A 3 4.49 -2.27 -13.30
C TYR A 3 3.21 -1.95 -12.52
N ASP A 4 2.10 -2.59 -12.89
CA ASP A 4 0.83 -2.44 -12.20
C ASP A 4 0.69 -3.50 -11.11
N ALA A 5 1.25 -3.20 -9.94
CA ALA A 5 1.13 -4.06 -8.76
C ALA A 5 -0.34 -4.23 -8.34
N ALA A 6 -1.18 -3.22 -8.53
CA ALA A 6 -2.59 -3.28 -8.15
C ALA A 6 -3.36 -4.30 -9.00
N ALA A 7 -3.07 -4.39 -10.32
CA ALA A 7 -3.68 -5.40 -11.19
C ALA A 7 -3.35 -6.83 -10.75
N VAL A 8 -2.10 -7.10 -10.32
CA VAL A 8 -1.68 -8.42 -9.84
C VAL A 8 -2.46 -8.81 -8.57
N TRP A 9 -2.57 -7.89 -7.61
CA TRP A 9 -3.23 -8.16 -6.32
C TRP A 9 -4.75 -8.25 -6.41
N ARG A 10 -5.39 -7.50 -7.32
CA ARG A 10 -6.85 -7.47 -7.47
C ARG A 10 -7.44 -8.81 -7.91
N ALA A 11 -6.63 -9.68 -8.53
CA ALA A 11 -7.03 -11.04 -8.87
C ALA A 11 -7.32 -11.91 -7.62
N TRP A 12 -6.74 -11.56 -6.47
CA TRP A 12 -6.84 -12.32 -5.22
C TRP A 12 -7.69 -11.61 -4.16
N ALA A 13 -7.72 -10.27 -4.18
CA ALA A 13 -8.48 -9.45 -3.26
C ALA A 13 -9.32 -8.44 -4.07
N PRO A 14 -10.61 -8.71 -4.32
CA PRO A 14 -11.47 -7.79 -5.06
C PRO A 14 -11.63 -6.42 -4.39
N ASP A 15 -11.68 -6.39 -3.04
CA ASP A 15 -11.68 -5.15 -2.24
C ASP A 15 -10.25 -4.71 -1.90
N LEU A 16 -9.46 -4.40 -2.94
CA LEU A 16 -8.07 -3.95 -2.80
C LEU A 16 -7.99 -2.43 -2.65
N ASP A 17 -7.42 -1.97 -1.53
CA ASP A 17 -6.91 -0.61 -1.38
C ASP A 17 -5.40 -0.59 -1.60
N HIS A 18 -4.97 0.10 -2.66
CA HIS A 18 -3.59 0.16 -3.09
C HIS A 18 -3.12 1.61 -3.12
N GLN A 19 -2.07 1.89 -2.34
CA GLN A 19 -1.45 3.21 -2.21
C GLN A 19 0.05 3.07 -2.48
N THR A 20 0.63 4.09 -3.11
CA THR A 20 2.08 4.14 -3.36
C THR A 20 2.72 5.18 -2.46
N VAL A 21 3.93 4.92 -2.00
CA VAL A 21 4.77 5.87 -1.27
C VAL A 21 5.89 6.40 -2.16
N SER A 22 6.46 7.54 -1.79
CA SER A 22 7.58 8.15 -2.51
C SER A 22 8.96 7.72 -1.99
N CYS A 23 9.04 6.61 -1.23
CA CYS A 23 10.25 6.08 -0.63
C CYS A 23 10.61 4.68 -1.16
N GLY A 24 11.77 4.18 -0.75
CA GLY A 24 12.29 2.89 -1.17
C GLY A 24 11.54 1.70 -0.55
N HIS A 25 12.19 0.54 -0.58
CA HIS A 25 11.60 -0.71 -0.09
C HIS A 25 11.31 -0.68 1.43
N PHE A 26 12.10 0.09 2.18
CA PHE A 26 12.01 0.23 3.64
C PHE A 26 10.96 1.27 4.03
N MET A 27 9.73 1.09 3.54
CA MET A 27 8.66 2.09 3.64
C MET A 27 8.28 2.39 5.10
N ALA A 28 8.36 1.39 5.97
CA ALA A 28 8.06 1.55 7.40
C ALA A 28 9.12 2.41 8.11
N GLU A 29 10.38 2.34 7.68
CA GLU A 29 11.47 3.17 8.20
C GLU A 29 11.49 4.56 7.56
N GLU A 30 11.28 4.65 6.25
CA GLU A 30 11.42 5.89 5.47
C GLU A 30 10.17 6.79 5.54
N ALA A 31 8.97 6.20 5.67
CA ALA A 31 7.69 6.92 5.73
C ALA A 31 6.74 6.37 6.81
N PRO A 32 7.20 6.27 8.08
CA PRO A 32 6.46 5.58 9.16
C PRO A 32 5.05 6.13 9.39
N ALA A 33 4.87 7.45 9.32
CA ALA A 33 3.58 8.09 9.54
C ALA A 33 2.56 7.74 8.44
N GLU A 34 3.00 7.67 7.18
CA GLU A 34 2.14 7.33 6.05
C GLU A 34 1.73 5.86 6.09
N VAL A 35 2.69 4.97 6.34
CA VAL A 35 2.44 3.53 6.48
C VAL A 35 1.50 3.25 7.66
N LEU A 36 1.75 3.87 8.83
CA LEU A 36 0.91 3.66 10.01
C LEU A 36 -0.53 4.15 9.78
N ARG A 37 -0.71 5.26 9.06
CA ARG A 37 -2.04 5.75 8.69
C ARG A 37 -2.76 4.76 7.78
N ALA A 38 -2.09 4.24 6.74
CA ALA A 38 -2.68 3.26 5.82
C ALA A 38 -3.12 1.99 6.59
N LEU A 39 -2.28 1.48 7.49
CA LEU A 39 -2.61 0.33 8.33
C LEU A 39 -3.80 0.59 9.25
N ARG A 40 -3.84 1.75 9.93
CA ARG A 40 -4.96 2.12 10.80
C ARG A 40 -6.26 2.26 10.03
N ASN A 41 -6.23 2.87 8.85
CA ASN A 41 -7.40 2.98 8.00
C ASN A 41 -7.90 1.61 7.56
N LEU A 42 -7.00 0.70 7.16
CA LEU A 42 -7.36 -0.66 6.78
C LEU A 42 -8.05 -1.43 7.93
N LEU A 43 -7.52 -1.31 9.15
CA LEU A 43 -8.06 -2.00 10.33
C LEU A 43 -9.41 -1.43 10.83
N ALA A 44 -9.73 -0.20 10.46
CA ALA A 44 -10.98 0.48 10.86
C ALA A 44 -12.13 0.28 9.86
N ARG A 45 -11.91 -0.48 8.78
CA ARG A 45 -12.90 -0.76 7.72
C ARG A 45 -13.81 -1.93 8.03
#